data_AF-G2E9I3-F1
#
_entry.id   AF-G2E9I3-F1
#
_cell.length_a   1.000
_cell.length_b   1.000
_cell.length_c   1.000
_cell.angle_alpha   90.00
_cell.angle_beta   90.00
_cell.angle_gamma   90.00
#
_symmetry.space_group_name_H-M   'P 1'
#
loop_
_entity.id
_entity.type
_entity.pdbx_description
1 polymer ?
#
loop_
_entity_poly.entity_id
_entity_poly.type
_entity_poly.pdbx_seq_one_letter_code
_entity_poly.pdbx_strand_id
1 'polypeptide(L)' 'MDLEARKYQFIQELFNIHSESIIDTLERVMKREKEAYQALSAEHKMELDNRLKTYKNNPNDVLDWNDVKNDW' A
#
# COMPACT_ATOMS: atom_id res chain seq x y z
N MET A 1 2.32 14.00 26.83
CA MET A 1 3.55 13.44 26.24
C MET A 1 3.54 13.76 24.77
N ASP A 2 4.56 14.44 24.27
CA ASP A 2 4.68 14.81 22.86
C ASP A 2 4.97 13.56 21.99
N LEU A 3 4.84 13.73 20.68
CA LEU A 3 4.97 12.65 19.71
C LEU A 3 6.39 12.06 19.70
N GLU A 4 7.41 12.88 19.94
CA GLU A 4 8.80 12.47 19.90
C GLU A 4 9.12 11.58 21.11
N ALA A 5 8.72 11.99 22.32
CA ALA A 5 8.83 11.17 23.52
C ALA A 5 8.10 9.82 23.37
N ARG A 6 6.90 9.80 22.77
CA ARG A 6 6.16 8.56 22.50
C ARG A 6 6.88 7.64 21.51
N LYS A 7 7.50 8.20 20.47
CA LYS A 7 8.29 7.41 19.49
C LYS A 7 9.49 6.75 20.16
N TYR A 8 10.20 7.48 21.01
CA TYR A 8 11.34 6.94 21.74
C TYR A 8 10.95 5.78 22.66
N GLN A 9 9.88 5.94 23.45
CA GLN A 9 9.39 4.86 24.31
C GLN A 9 9.00 3.62 23.50
N PHE A 10 8.29 3.81 22.39
CA PHE A 10 7.89 2.70 21.53
C PHE A 10 9.10 1.96 20.94
N ILE A 11 10.14 2.67 20.48
CA ILE A 11 11.38 2.06 19.99
C ILE A 11 12.04 1.21 21.08
N GLN A 12 12.10 1.70 22.32
CA GLN A 12 12.67 0.94 23.44
C GLN A 12 11.87 -0.34 23.72
N GLU A 13 10.54 -0.29 23.64
CA GLU A 13 9.69 -1.47 23.82
C GLU A 13 9.93 -2.52 22.72
N LEU A 14 10.13 -2.10 21.46
CA LEU A 14 10.40 -3.01 20.35
C LEU A 14 11.64 -3.88 20.59
N PHE A 15 12.72 -3.31 21.15
CA PHE A 15 13.95 -4.06 21.44
C PHE A 15 13.78 -5.12 22.54
N ASN A 16 12.74 -5.01 23.37
CA ASN A 16 12.44 -5.98 24.42
C ASN A 16 11.54 -7.12 23.92
N ILE A 17 11.08 -7.07 22.67
CA ILE A 17 10.27 -8.14 22.05
C ILE A 17 11.21 -9.25 21.56
N HIS A 18 11.04 -10.44 22.13
CA HIS A 18 11.84 -11.62 21.78
C HIS A 18 11.10 -12.58 20.83
N SER A 19 9.79 -12.39 20.62
CA SER A 19 8.98 -13.24 19.77
C SER A 19 8.92 -12.69 18.35
N GLU A 20 9.46 -13.44 17.40
CA GLU A 20 9.45 -13.13 15.97
C GLU A 20 8.02 -12.89 15.44
N SER A 21 7.07 -13.73 15.85
CA SER A 21 5.66 -13.60 15.45
C SER A 21 5.01 -12.25 15.81
N ILE A 22 5.50 -11.60 16.88
CA ILE A 22 5.04 -10.27 17.29
C ILE A 22 5.64 -9.21 16.37
N ILE A 23 6.93 -9.31 16.04
CA ILE A 23 7.60 -8.43 15.08
C ILE A 23 6.92 -8.52 13.70
N ASP A 24 6.68 -9.74 13.21
CA ASP A 24 5.99 -9.96 11.92
C ASP A 24 4.61 -9.28 11.87
N THR A 25 3.88 -9.37 12.98
CA THR A 25 2.55 -8.76 13.09
C THR A 25 2.65 -7.23 13.06
N LEU A 26 3.62 -6.65 13.74
CA LEU A 26 3.86 -5.20 13.74
C LEU A 26 4.25 -4.69 12.36
N GLU A 27 5.18 -5.36 11.68
CA GLU A 27 5.59 -5.01 10.32
C GLU A 27 4.41 -5.05 9.34
N ARG A 28 3.57 -6.09 9.42
CA ARG A 28 2.37 -6.21 8.58
C ARG A 28 1.39 -5.07 8.81
N VAL A 29 1.17 -4.67 10.06
CA VAL A 29 0.27 -3.56 10.39
C VAL A 29 0.85 -2.24 9.86
N MET A 30 2.13 -1.97 10.08
CA MET A 30 2.79 -0.76 9.59
C MET A 30 2.75 -0.67 8.06
N LYS A 31 2.99 -1.80 7.38
CA LYS A 31 2.89 -1.88 5.92
C LYS A 31 1.47 -1.58 5.43
N ARG A 32 0.45 -2.18 6.05
CA ARG A 32 -0.96 -1.94 5.72
C ARG A 32 -1.35 -0.48 5.91
N GLU A 33 -0.95 0.15 7.01
CA GLU A 33 -1.24 1.57 7.24
C GLU A 33 -0.52 2.44 6.20
N LYS A 34 0.76 2.17 5.91
CA LYS A 34 1.49 2.89 4.86
C LYS A 34 0.81 2.76 3.49
N GLU A 35 0.40 1.56 3.11
CA GLU A 35 -0.30 1.28 1.86
C GLU A 35 -1.70 1.91 1.82
N ALA A 36 -2.41 1.93 2.94
CA ALA A 36 -3.72 2.60 3.05
C ALA A 36 -3.61 4.13 2.89
N TYR A 37 -2.53 4.72 3.39
CA TYR A 37 -2.21 6.14 3.20
C TYR A 37 -1.56 6.44 1.83
N GLN A 38 -0.93 5.45 1.19
CA GLN A 38 -0.57 5.47 -0.23
C GLN A 38 -1.80 5.15 -1.10
N ALA A 39 -2.94 5.74 -0.77
CA ALA A 39 -4.11 5.70 -1.62
C ALA A 39 -3.73 6.12 -3.04
N LEU A 40 -4.06 5.28 -4.02
CA LEU A 40 -4.04 5.65 -5.43
C LEU A 40 -4.66 7.04 -5.58
N SER A 41 -4.03 7.93 -6.35
CA SER A 41 -4.64 9.23 -6.65
C SER A 41 -6.04 8.99 -7.22
N ALA A 42 -6.94 9.94 -7.03
CA ALA A 42 -8.29 9.83 -7.55
C ALA A 42 -8.29 9.55 -9.06
N GLU A 43 -7.32 10.12 -9.81
CA GLU A 43 -7.16 9.83 -11.24
C GLU A 43 -6.73 8.39 -11.50
N HIS A 44 -5.73 7.87 -10.80
CA HIS A 44 -5.27 6.49 -10.98
C HIS A 44 -6.34 5.46 -10.61
N LYS A 45 -7.11 5.74 -9.56
CA LYS A 45 -8.24 4.90 -9.17
C LYS A 45 -9.34 4.91 -10.23
N MET A 46 -9.67 6.08 -10.77
CA MET A 46 -10.69 6.23 -11.81
C MET A 46 -10.30 5.48 -13.09
N GLU A 47 -9.04 5.57 -13.51
CA GLU A 47 -8.54 4.83 -14.67
C GLU A 47 -8.63 3.31 -14.45
N LEU A 48 -8.22 2.83 -13.27
CA LEU A 48 -8.34 1.40 -12.92
C LEU A 48 -9.79 0.93 -12.90
N ASP A 49 -10.71 1.72 -12.33
CA ASP A 49 -12.14 1.40 -12.29
C ASP A 49 -12.75 1.37 -13.70
N ASN A 50 -12.34 2.29 -14.59
CA ASN A 50 -12.74 2.26 -16.00
C ASN A 50 -12.24 1.00 -16.70
N ARG A 51 -10.96 0.67 -16.54
CA ARG A 51 -10.37 -0.54 -17.13
C ARG A 51 -11.04 -1.81 -16.63
N LEU A 52 -11.32 -1.93 -15.34
CA LEU A 52 -12.05 -3.06 -14.78
C LEU A 52 -13.46 -3.21 -15.36
N LYS A 53 -14.17 -2.09 -15.57
CA LYS A 53 -15.49 -2.10 -16.23
C LYS A 53 -15.39 -2.54 -17.69
N THR A 54 -14.42 -2.02 -18.44
CA THR A 54 -14.22 -2.40 -19.85
C THR A 54 -13.84 -3.87 -19.98
N TYR A 55 -12.91 -4.34 -19.16
CA TYR A 55 -12.50 -5.75 -19.11
C TYR A 55 -13.65 -6.70 -18.76
N LYS A 56 -14.53 -6.31 -17.82
CA LYS A 56 -15.73 -7.10 -17.50
C LYS A 56 -16.64 -7.31 -18.71
N ASN A 57 -16.71 -6.33 -19.61
CA ASN A 57 -17.53 -6.39 -20.81
C ASN A 57 -16.79 -7.05 -21.99
N ASN A 58 -15.45 -6.98 -22.02
CA ASN A 58 -14.60 -7.61 -23.03
C ASN A 58 -13.29 -8.12 -22.39
N PRO A 59 -13.22 -9.40 -22.00
CA PRO A 59 -12.04 -9.98 -21.34
C PRO A 59 -10.77 -10.05 -22.21
N ASN A 60 -10.91 -9.82 -23.52
CA ASN A 60 -9.78 -9.75 -24.44
C ASN A 60 -9.27 -8.31 -24.64
N ASP A 61 -9.94 -7.34 -24.00
CA ASP A 61 -9.51 -5.94 -23.98
C ASP A 61 -8.44 -5.75 -22.90
N VAL A 62 -7.28 -6.32 -23.18
CA VAL A 62 -6.08 -6.20 -22.36
C VAL A 62 -5.16 -5.15 -22.96
N LEU A 63 -4.74 -4.22 -22.12
CA LEU A 63 -3.85 -3.14 -22.51
C LEU A 63 -2.43 -3.68 -22.67
N ASP A 64 -1.84 -3.57 -23.86
CA ASP A 64 -0.45 -3.95 -24.08
C ASP A 64 0.48 -2.88 -23.49
N TRP A 65 1.46 -3.32 -22.69
CA TRP A 65 2.49 -2.45 -22.13
C TRP A 65 3.24 -1.67 -23.21
N ASN A 66 3.44 -2.26 -24.39
CA ASN A 66 4.12 -1.62 -25.50
C ASN A 66 3.37 -0.41 -26.05
N ASP A 67 2.05 -0.36 -25.90
CA ASP A 67 1.20 0.69 -26.46
C ASP A 67 1.19 1.96 -25.58
N VAL A 68 1.46 1.83 -24.27
CA VAL A 68 1.31 2.94 -23.32
C VAL A 68 2.61 3.40 -22.66
N LYS A 69 3.72 2.68 -22.87
CA LYS A 69 5.02 2.98 -22.22
C LYS A 69 5.60 4.38 -22.51
N ASN A 70 5.12 5.05 -23.56
CA ASN A 70 5.63 6.36 -23.97
C ASN A 70 4.86 7.54 -23.34
N ASP A 71 3.67 7.27 -22.78
CA ASP A 71 2.77 8.28 -22.20
C ASP A 71 2.74 8.23 -20.66
N TRP A 72 3.67 7.47 -20.06
CA TRP A 72 3.78 7.21 -18.62
C TRP A 72 4.99 7.90 -17.99
#